data_AF-A0A970GM45-F1
#
_entry.id   AF-A0A970GM45-F1
#
_cell.length_a   1.000
_cell.length_b   1.000
_cell.length_c   1.000
_cell.angle_alpha   90.00
_cell.angle_beta   90.00
_cell.angle_gamma   90.00
#
_symmetry.space_group_name_H-M   'P 1'
#
loop_
_entity.id
_entity.type
_entity.pdbx_description
1 polymer ?
#
loop_
_entity_poly.entity_id
_entity_poly.type
_entity_poly.pdbx_seq_one_letter_code
_entity_poly.pdbx_strand_id
1 'polypeptide(L)'
;MEKNMVLRSLRGCRQWAFSGFLSLFLLLNIPFAMADQGVIPDFPNGIVPTTYFATTDKSLGVKAILDSTQDSRFLPIPKRENLSPRKTYWYKMDFEGIELSDSQEWVFRFAIYDKITLYFLDEGRLVSRTSGRMHRSGGDGPYYAVDFSITASNLIEGRYLLAQVNHIYRKKKLLPPSFMHPLQVGLTDNYYTIEDIKNFIPYFLFIGGMMLMVFYSFGIYFMNRDKLFNFYAVYLLMLVLYLGVRLPIFFGPLEMRHPVFMGLYNDLIQVAVNISYLVFAASFLNARKDFPKLHIAIRYAIGLLAGIMALQVIMVLSVKYAYLESYLIQFERYFMIVFALAAYVHIFLNYKSRVVFFLLIGSVFYLGGGIMAMYLNHIKYMMLGASMEVFVFSLGMGYRIKLSEKDKQGIENEMNKVRLTALRAQMNPHFIFNSLNAIRAYVISSDTRKASDYLNKFSFLIRLILQYSSKD
;
A
#
# COMPACT_ATOMS: atom_id res chain seq x y z
N MET A 1 -50.76 -27.29 17.11
CA MET A 1 -49.60 -27.73 16.28
C MET A 1 -49.42 -26.69 15.18
N GLU A 2 -48.18 -26.46 14.73
CA GLU A 2 -47.80 -25.41 13.76
C GLU A 2 -47.77 -23.95 14.21
N LYS A 3 -47.03 -23.66 15.29
CA LYS A 3 -46.40 -22.33 15.46
C LYS A 3 -45.07 -22.32 16.22
N ASN A 4 -44.44 -23.48 16.40
CA ASN A 4 -43.23 -23.65 17.23
C ASN A 4 -42.10 -24.47 16.58
N MET A 5 -41.97 -24.46 15.24
CA MET A 5 -40.93 -25.25 14.55
C MET A 5 -40.17 -24.47 13.45
N VAL A 6 -39.95 -23.17 13.64
CA VAL A 6 -39.03 -22.38 12.79
C VAL A 6 -38.05 -21.52 13.60
N LEU A 7 -38.18 -21.46 14.92
CA LEU A 7 -37.35 -20.61 15.80
C LEU A 7 -36.23 -21.35 16.56
N ARG A 8 -35.81 -22.54 16.11
CA ARG A 8 -34.77 -23.34 16.79
C ARG A 8 -33.57 -23.82 15.96
N SER A 9 -33.27 -23.18 14.83
CA SER A 9 -31.94 -23.32 14.18
C SER A 9 -31.08 -22.05 14.20
N LEU A 10 -31.56 -20.96 14.80
CA LEU A 10 -30.84 -19.67 14.92
C LEU A 10 -29.91 -19.56 16.15
N ARG A 11 -29.38 -20.67 16.66
CA ARG A 11 -28.33 -20.69 17.69
C ARG A 11 -27.30 -21.77 17.37
N GLY A 12 -26.45 -21.49 16.39
CA GLY A 12 -25.37 -22.40 16.03
C GLY A 12 -24.69 -22.14 14.69
N CYS A 13 -24.54 -20.89 14.26
CA CYS A 13 -23.53 -20.52 13.25
C CYS A 13 -23.35 -18.99 13.22
N ARG A 14 -22.99 -18.45 14.39
CA ARG A 14 -22.37 -17.13 14.53
C ARG A 14 -20.87 -17.40 14.62
N GLN A 15 -20.16 -17.33 13.49
CA GLN A 15 -18.72 -17.13 13.30
C GLN A 15 -18.37 -17.69 11.92
N TRP A 16 -17.61 -16.93 11.12
CA TRP A 16 -17.13 -17.26 9.76
C TRP A 16 -18.11 -17.02 8.60
N ALA A 17 -18.41 -15.75 8.27
CA ALA A 17 -18.99 -15.44 6.96
C ALA A 17 -18.73 -14.01 6.43
N PHE A 18 -17.71 -13.28 6.93
CA PHE A 18 -17.43 -11.92 6.43
C PHE A 18 -16.01 -11.69 5.90
N SER A 19 -15.11 -12.67 6.03
CA SER A 19 -13.75 -12.63 5.46
C SER A 19 -13.63 -13.35 4.10
N GLY A 20 -14.61 -14.17 3.73
CA GLY A 20 -14.67 -14.83 2.43
C GLY A 20 -15.43 -14.04 1.37
N PHE A 21 -16.35 -13.14 1.76
CA PHE A 21 -17.28 -12.58 0.79
C PHE A 21 -16.59 -11.64 -0.21
N LEU A 22 -15.57 -10.87 0.16
CA LEU A 22 -14.93 -9.95 -0.80
C LEU A 22 -13.95 -10.65 -1.75
N SER A 23 -13.23 -11.67 -1.27
CA SER A 23 -12.32 -12.50 -2.07
C SER A 23 -13.07 -13.49 -2.95
N LEU A 24 -14.18 -14.06 -2.46
CA LEU A 24 -15.07 -14.91 -3.26
C LEU A 24 -15.87 -14.07 -4.26
N PHE A 25 -16.31 -12.85 -3.92
CA PHE A 25 -17.01 -11.96 -4.87
C PHE A 25 -16.07 -11.44 -5.98
N LEU A 26 -14.77 -11.31 -5.71
CA LEU A 26 -13.77 -11.01 -6.73
C LEU A 26 -13.43 -12.22 -7.62
N LEU A 27 -13.41 -13.44 -7.07
CA LEU A 27 -13.23 -14.67 -7.84
C LEU A 27 -14.49 -15.07 -8.64
N LEU A 28 -15.69 -14.75 -8.13
CA LEU A 28 -16.98 -15.07 -8.75
C LEU A 28 -17.41 -14.08 -9.84
N ASN A 29 -16.74 -12.94 -10.01
CA ASN A 29 -16.96 -12.01 -11.13
C ASN A 29 -16.02 -12.24 -12.33
N ILE A 30 -15.02 -13.11 -12.18
CA ILE A 30 -14.13 -13.54 -13.27
C ILE A 30 -14.81 -14.51 -14.28
N PRO A 31 -15.83 -15.35 -13.95
CA PRO A 31 -16.34 -16.32 -14.91
C PRO A 31 -17.25 -15.75 -16.02
N PHE A 32 -17.82 -14.54 -15.88
CA PHE A 32 -18.83 -14.07 -16.85
C PHE A 32 -18.25 -13.48 -18.15
N ALA A 33 -16.93 -13.24 -18.21
CA ALA A 33 -16.25 -12.82 -19.43
C ALA A 33 -15.57 -13.98 -20.20
N MET A 34 -15.66 -15.21 -19.68
CA MET A 34 -14.96 -16.38 -20.25
C MET A 34 -15.75 -17.13 -21.33
N ALA A 35 -17.00 -16.77 -21.61
CA ALA A 35 -17.88 -17.60 -22.43
C ALA A 35 -17.71 -17.44 -23.95
N ASP A 36 -16.89 -16.51 -24.47
CA ASP A 36 -16.85 -16.29 -25.93
C ASP A 36 -15.54 -15.67 -26.46
N GLN A 37 -14.38 -16.16 -26.01
CA GLN A 37 -13.09 -15.68 -26.54
C GLN A 37 -12.45 -16.69 -27.50
N GLY A 38 -12.83 -16.60 -28.78
CA GLY A 38 -12.00 -17.11 -29.86
C GLY A 38 -10.64 -16.39 -29.90
N VAL A 39 -9.63 -17.05 -30.45
CA VAL A 39 -8.29 -16.49 -30.69
C VAL A 39 -8.45 -15.15 -31.42
N ILE A 40 -7.98 -14.05 -30.80
CA ILE A 40 -7.95 -12.74 -31.46
C ILE A 40 -7.14 -12.90 -32.75
N PRO A 41 -7.71 -12.60 -33.94
CA PRO A 41 -6.98 -12.67 -35.20
C PRO A 41 -5.70 -11.83 -35.15
N ASP A 42 -4.62 -12.29 -35.79
CA ASP A 42 -3.38 -11.53 -35.85
C ASP A 42 -3.59 -10.32 -36.78
N PHE A 43 -3.82 -9.15 -36.18
CA PHE A 43 -4.04 -7.92 -36.92
C PHE A 43 -2.70 -7.26 -37.24
N PRO A 44 -2.55 -6.63 -38.43
CA PRO A 44 -1.36 -5.88 -38.77
C PRO A 44 -1.14 -4.75 -37.75
N ASN A 45 -0.01 -4.82 -37.05
CA ASN A 45 0.45 -3.82 -36.10
C ASN A 45 1.96 -3.60 -36.22
N GLY A 46 2.44 -2.42 -35.83
CA GLY A 46 3.86 -2.10 -35.97
C GLY A 46 4.26 -0.77 -35.37
N ILE A 47 5.57 -0.51 -35.33
CA ILE A 47 6.13 0.77 -34.91
C ILE A 47 6.25 1.66 -36.15
N VAL A 48 5.77 2.89 -36.06
CA VAL A 48 5.91 3.86 -37.16
C VAL A 48 7.35 4.41 -37.14
N PRO A 49 8.10 4.32 -38.26
CA PRO A 49 9.38 5.01 -38.40
C PRO A 49 9.22 6.49 -38.05
N THR A 50 9.89 6.92 -36.97
CA THR A 50 9.67 8.25 -36.42
C THR A 50 10.99 8.93 -36.13
N THR A 51 11.12 10.14 -36.66
CA THR A 51 12.19 11.08 -36.30
C THR A 51 11.62 12.19 -35.42
N TYR A 52 12.47 12.83 -34.64
CA TYR A 52 12.06 13.88 -33.72
C TYR A 52 12.94 15.11 -33.82
N PHE A 53 12.36 16.25 -33.50
CA PHE A 53 13.04 17.53 -33.39
C PHE A 53 12.63 18.23 -32.08
N ALA A 54 13.61 18.55 -31.23
CA ALA A 54 13.34 19.19 -29.94
C ALA A 54 13.72 20.68 -29.98
N THR A 55 12.80 21.55 -29.58
CA THR A 55 12.99 23.01 -29.53
C THR A 55 12.55 23.61 -28.20
N THR A 56 13.18 24.70 -27.79
CA THR A 56 12.71 25.53 -26.65
C THR A 56 11.79 26.65 -27.10
N ASP A 57 11.72 26.93 -28.40
CA ASP A 57 10.84 27.94 -28.97
C ASP A 57 9.42 27.38 -29.11
N LYS A 58 8.49 27.96 -28.35
CA LYS A 58 7.07 27.57 -28.34
C LYS A 58 6.25 28.25 -29.44
N SER A 59 6.81 29.27 -30.11
CA SER A 59 6.13 30.01 -31.18
C SER A 59 6.24 29.33 -32.54
N LEU A 60 7.10 28.31 -32.65
CA LEU A 60 7.33 27.56 -33.88
C LEU A 60 6.06 26.78 -34.28
N GLY A 61 5.39 27.25 -35.33
CA GLY A 61 4.16 26.64 -35.85
C GLY A 61 4.42 25.52 -36.87
N VAL A 62 3.39 24.72 -37.14
CA VAL A 62 3.47 23.58 -38.07
C VAL A 62 3.94 23.95 -39.47
N LYS A 63 3.56 25.14 -39.98
CA LYS A 63 3.98 25.63 -41.30
C LYS A 63 5.49 25.85 -41.41
N ALA A 64 6.15 26.25 -40.32
CA ALA A 64 7.59 26.43 -40.29
C ALA A 64 8.35 25.10 -40.20
N ILE A 65 7.70 24.05 -39.68
CA ILE A 65 8.26 22.68 -39.64
C ILE A 65 8.13 21.98 -40.99
N LEU A 66 7.05 22.24 -41.73
CA LEU A 66 6.80 21.70 -43.06
C LEU A 66 7.68 22.32 -44.15
N ASP A 67 8.31 23.46 -43.87
CA ASP A 67 9.28 24.07 -44.78
C ASP A 67 10.57 23.22 -44.78
N SER A 68 11.04 22.81 -45.96
CA SER A 68 12.11 21.81 -46.17
C SER A 68 13.45 22.18 -45.51
N THR A 69 13.60 23.45 -45.11
CA THR A 69 14.74 23.97 -44.37
C THR A 69 14.94 23.33 -42.98
N GLN A 70 13.89 22.80 -42.36
CA GLN A 70 13.96 22.20 -41.01
C GLN A 70 14.17 20.67 -41.01
N ASP A 71 14.09 20.01 -42.16
CA ASP A 71 14.16 18.54 -42.26
C ASP A 71 15.48 17.96 -41.76
N SER A 72 16.59 18.69 -41.96
CA SER A 72 17.92 18.31 -41.45
C SER A 72 18.04 18.26 -39.92
N ARG A 73 17.08 18.84 -39.19
CA ARG A 73 17.08 18.91 -37.72
C ARG A 73 16.34 17.74 -37.07
N PHE A 74 15.64 16.93 -37.86
CA PHE A 74 14.97 15.73 -37.38
C PHE A 74 15.99 14.60 -37.20
N LEU A 75 16.07 14.08 -35.98
CA LEU A 75 16.99 13.03 -35.58
C LEU A 75 16.21 11.74 -35.27
N PRO A 76 16.83 10.56 -35.38
CA PRO A 76 16.19 9.32 -34.95
C PRO A 76 15.94 9.33 -33.44
N ILE A 77 14.85 8.70 -32.98
CA ILE A 77 14.52 8.64 -31.55
C ILE A 77 15.61 7.87 -30.77
N PRO A 78 16.30 8.51 -29.81
CA PRO A 78 17.35 7.87 -29.05
C PRO A 78 16.77 6.90 -28.01
N LYS A 79 17.42 5.75 -27.83
CA LYS A 79 16.97 4.70 -26.88
C LYS A 79 16.92 5.14 -25.41
N ARG A 80 17.55 6.26 -25.03
CA ARG A 80 17.76 6.67 -23.62
C ARG A 80 17.48 8.13 -23.28
N GLU A 81 16.90 8.94 -24.18
CA GLU A 81 16.63 10.35 -23.86
C GLU A 81 15.30 10.54 -23.11
N ASN A 82 15.33 11.35 -22.05
CA ASN A 82 14.14 11.75 -21.31
C ASN A 82 13.62 13.10 -21.83
N LEU A 83 12.29 13.21 -21.89
CA LEU A 83 11.59 14.46 -22.18
C LEU A 83 11.88 15.51 -21.10
N SER A 84 12.07 16.74 -21.55
CA SER A 84 12.29 17.93 -20.72
C SER A 84 11.03 18.80 -20.70
N PRO A 85 10.57 19.26 -19.53
CA PRO A 85 9.39 20.11 -19.40
C PRO A 85 9.56 21.50 -20.03
N ARG A 86 10.79 21.88 -20.40
CA ARG A 86 11.09 23.16 -21.06
C ARG A 86 11.13 23.07 -22.58
N LYS A 87 11.11 21.86 -23.14
CA LYS A 87 11.21 21.62 -24.58
C LYS A 87 9.87 21.16 -25.14
N THR A 88 9.61 21.56 -26.37
CA THR A 88 8.57 21.05 -27.24
C THR A 88 9.21 20.05 -28.20
N TYR A 89 8.58 18.90 -28.39
CA TYR A 89 9.09 17.83 -29.22
C TYR A 89 8.19 17.66 -30.44
N TRP A 90 8.75 17.85 -31.62
CA TRP A 90 8.09 17.56 -32.89
C TRP A 90 8.44 16.15 -33.33
N TYR A 91 7.43 15.40 -33.75
CA TYR A 91 7.53 14.06 -34.30
C TYR A 91 7.21 14.15 -35.78
N LYS A 92 8.10 13.62 -36.63
CA LYS A 92 7.84 13.38 -38.05
C LYS A 92 7.79 11.88 -38.27
N MET A 93 6.58 11.40 -38.52
CA MET A 93 6.27 9.99 -38.76
C MET A 93 6.28 9.75 -40.26
N ASP A 94 7.06 8.78 -40.70
CA ASP A 94 7.22 8.42 -42.12
C ASP A 94 6.50 7.10 -42.39
N PHE A 95 5.60 7.13 -43.38
CA PHE A 95 4.78 5.99 -43.79
C PHE A 95 5.30 5.30 -45.05
N GLU A 96 6.47 5.68 -45.55
CA GLU A 96 7.10 5.00 -46.68
C GLU A 96 7.24 3.49 -46.40
N GLY A 97 6.63 2.66 -47.26
CA GLY A 97 6.63 1.21 -47.13
C GLY A 97 5.58 0.61 -46.19
N ILE A 98 4.67 1.42 -45.62
CA ILE A 98 3.51 0.94 -44.86
C ILE A 98 2.26 1.04 -45.76
N GLU A 99 1.73 -0.10 -46.19
CA GLU A 99 0.49 -0.14 -46.98
C GLU A 99 -0.73 0.11 -46.09
N LEU A 100 -1.23 1.35 -46.10
CA LEU A 100 -2.49 1.73 -45.48
C LEU A 100 -3.60 1.67 -46.53
N SER A 101 -4.60 0.82 -46.33
CA SER A 101 -5.77 0.77 -47.22
C SER A 101 -6.54 2.11 -47.19
N ASP A 102 -6.88 2.66 -48.36
CA ASP A 102 -7.64 3.92 -48.51
C ASP A 102 -9.06 3.85 -47.93
N SER A 103 -9.66 2.66 -47.88
CA SER A 103 -11.04 2.47 -47.42
C SER A 103 -11.16 2.25 -45.91
N GLN A 104 -10.03 2.20 -45.20
CA GLN A 104 -9.99 1.74 -43.82
C GLN A 104 -9.34 2.76 -42.90
N GLU A 105 -9.97 3.01 -41.75
CA GLU A 105 -9.34 3.78 -40.67
C GLU A 105 -8.23 2.96 -40.01
N TRP A 106 -7.15 3.63 -39.62
CA TRP A 106 -6.03 3.05 -38.87
C TRP A 106 -5.84 3.83 -37.57
N VAL A 107 -5.56 3.12 -36.48
CA VAL A 107 -5.40 3.74 -35.17
C VAL A 107 -3.93 3.90 -34.82
N PHE A 108 -3.53 5.14 -34.56
CA PHE A 108 -2.18 5.54 -34.18
C PHE A 108 -2.10 5.82 -32.71
N ARG A 109 -1.29 5.00 -32.03
CA ARG A 109 -1.17 4.96 -30.58
C ARG A 109 0.13 5.58 -30.12
N PHE A 110 0.02 6.70 -29.42
CA PHE A 110 1.16 7.40 -28.81
C PHE A 110 1.31 7.06 -27.35
N ALA A 111 2.55 6.94 -26.86
CA ALA A 111 2.80 6.88 -25.43
C ALA A 111 2.09 8.03 -24.68
N ILE A 112 1.66 7.77 -23.45
CA ILE A 112 0.87 8.72 -22.66
C ILE A 112 1.74 9.94 -22.30
N TYR A 113 1.54 11.04 -23.03
CA TYR A 113 2.14 12.36 -22.79
C TYR A 113 1.09 13.35 -22.26
N ASP A 114 1.53 14.54 -21.82
CA ASP A 114 0.61 15.50 -21.19
C ASP A 114 -0.26 16.24 -22.21
N LYS A 115 0.33 16.60 -23.34
CA LYS A 115 -0.37 17.15 -24.50
C LYS A 115 0.30 16.64 -25.77
N ILE A 116 -0.50 16.13 -26.68
CA ILE A 116 -0.12 15.71 -28.03
C ILE A 116 -1.04 16.43 -29.00
N THR A 117 -0.49 17.08 -30.00
CA THR A 117 -1.26 17.71 -31.08
C THR A 117 -0.83 17.06 -32.38
N LEU A 118 -1.70 16.23 -32.96
CA LEU A 118 -1.48 15.61 -34.26
C LEU A 118 -1.95 16.56 -35.36
N TYR A 119 -1.15 16.71 -36.40
CA TYR A 119 -1.45 17.49 -37.59
C TYR A 119 -1.57 16.53 -38.78
N PHE A 120 -2.68 16.66 -39.51
CA PHE A 120 -3.04 15.80 -40.63
C PHE A 120 -3.87 16.59 -41.66
N LEU A 121 -4.02 16.04 -42.87
CA LEU A 121 -4.87 16.64 -43.90
C LEU A 121 -6.31 16.14 -43.76
N ASP A 122 -7.27 17.05 -43.82
CA ASP A 122 -8.70 16.75 -43.89
C ASP A 122 -9.29 17.53 -45.06
N GLU A 123 -9.87 16.83 -46.03
CA GLU A 123 -10.33 17.40 -47.31
C GLU A 123 -9.30 18.35 -47.99
N GLY A 124 -8.01 18.00 -47.89
CA GLY A 124 -6.91 18.79 -48.46
C GLY A 124 -6.49 20.03 -47.65
N ARG A 125 -7.09 20.25 -46.47
CA ARG A 125 -6.71 21.33 -45.53
C ARG A 125 -5.94 20.74 -44.35
N LEU A 126 -4.90 21.44 -43.90
CA LEU A 126 -4.15 21.05 -42.71
C LEU A 126 -4.99 21.34 -41.46
N VAL A 127 -5.39 20.28 -40.76
CA VAL A 127 -6.15 20.32 -39.50
C VAL A 127 -5.29 19.73 -38.38
N SER A 128 -5.65 20.05 -37.13
CA SER A 128 -4.98 19.49 -35.96
C SER A 128 -5.98 18.96 -34.94
N ARG A 129 -5.67 17.81 -34.34
CA ARG A 129 -6.42 17.24 -33.21
C ARG A 129 -5.50 17.14 -32.00
N THR A 130 -5.97 17.64 -30.86
CA THR A 130 -5.22 17.57 -29.60
C THR A 130 -5.77 16.46 -28.73
N SER A 131 -4.89 15.63 -28.17
CA SER A 131 -5.22 14.67 -27.12
C SER A 131 -4.08 14.61 -26.07
N GLY A 132 -4.23 13.83 -24.99
CA GLY A 132 -3.25 13.71 -23.90
C GLY A 132 -3.86 13.87 -22.50
N ARG A 133 -3.02 13.73 -21.47
CA ARG A 133 -3.47 13.76 -20.06
C ARG A 133 -4.18 15.06 -19.66
N MET A 134 -3.84 16.18 -20.29
CA MET A 134 -4.41 17.50 -19.99
C MET A 134 -5.56 17.89 -20.93
N HIS A 135 -5.79 17.15 -22.02
CA HIS A 135 -6.82 17.46 -23.01
C HIS A 135 -7.26 16.16 -23.67
N ARG A 136 -8.42 15.61 -23.28
CA ARG A 136 -8.92 14.34 -23.82
C ARG A 136 -9.89 14.61 -24.96
N SER A 137 -9.79 13.83 -26.04
CA SER A 137 -10.77 13.84 -27.12
C SER A 137 -11.82 12.74 -26.88
N GLY A 138 -13.04 12.94 -27.37
CA GLY A 138 -14.03 11.84 -27.42
C GLY A 138 -13.48 10.73 -28.32
N GLY A 139 -13.31 9.52 -27.78
CA GLY A 139 -12.72 8.37 -28.48
C GLY A 139 -11.42 7.83 -27.86
N ASP A 140 -10.79 8.54 -26.90
CA ASP A 140 -9.61 8.01 -26.20
C ASP A 140 -10.03 6.80 -25.32
N GLY A 141 -9.61 5.60 -25.72
CA GLY A 141 -9.82 4.36 -24.98
C GLY A 141 -9.23 4.42 -23.56
N PRO A 142 -9.78 3.67 -22.58
CA PRO A 142 -9.36 3.80 -21.20
C PRO A 142 -7.91 3.34 -21.02
N TYR A 143 -7.51 2.18 -21.55
CA TYR A 143 -6.39 1.47 -20.94
C TYR A 143 -4.98 1.82 -21.43
N TYR A 144 -4.78 2.17 -22.70
CA TYR A 144 -3.43 2.38 -23.20
C TYR A 144 -3.40 3.41 -24.32
N ALA A 145 -2.72 4.53 -24.00
CA ALA A 145 -2.20 5.50 -24.95
C ALA A 145 -3.21 6.46 -25.60
N VAL A 146 -2.65 7.47 -26.27
CA VAL A 146 -3.41 8.50 -26.98
C VAL A 146 -3.58 8.02 -28.41
N ASP A 147 -4.82 7.70 -28.75
CA ASP A 147 -5.17 7.07 -30.02
C ASP A 147 -5.73 8.12 -31.00
N PHE A 148 -5.21 8.11 -32.22
CA PHE A 148 -5.72 8.92 -33.32
C PHE A 148 -6.12 8.02 -34.47
N SER A 149 -7.38 8.04 -34.88
CA SER A 149 -7.83 7.40 -36.11
C SER A 149 -7.55 8.31 -37.31
N ILE A 150 -6.90 7.76 -38.33
CA ILE A 150 -6.67 8.43 -39.62
C ILE A 150 -6.87 7.45 -40.78
N THR A 151 -7.12 7.98 -41.97
CA THR A 151 -7.08 7.26 -43.25
C THR A 151 -5.83 7.63 -44.04
N ALA A 152 -5.50 6.86 -45.08
CA ALA A 152 -4.36 7.16 -45.96
C ALA A 152 -4.46 8.56 -46.63
N SER A 153 -5.69 9.01 -46.92
CA SER A 153 -5.97 10.36 -47.43
C SER A 153 -5.62 11.49 -46.46
N ASN A 154 -5.41 11.20 -45.17
CA ASN A 154 -5.04 12.21 -44.17
C ASN A 154 -3.53 12.49 -44.12
N LEU A 155 -2.71 11.73 -44.85
CA LEU A 155 -1.25 11.90 -44.86
C LEU A 155 -0.85 13.18 -45.58
N ILE A 156 0.04 13.96 -44.96
CA ILE A 156 0.66 15.13 -45.57
C ILE A 156 1.57 14.66 -46.69
N GLU A 157 1.38 15.21 -47.90
CA GLU A 157 2.07 14.79 -49.13
C GLU A 157 1.91 13.28 -49.43
N GLY A 158 0.87 12.64 -48.90
CA GLY A 158 0.65 11.20 -49.04
C GLY A 158 1.67 10.32 -48.29
N ARG A 159 2.51 10.90 -47.42
CA ARG A 159 3.64 10.18 -46.78
C ARG A 159 3.84 10.47 -45.30
N TYR A 160 3.56 11.67 -44.82
CA TYR A 160 3.98 12.09 -43.49
C TYR A 160 2.82 12.44 -42.56
N LEU A 161 3.05 12.25 -41.26
CA LEU A 161 2.28 12.91 -40.20
C LEU A 161 3.22 13.67 -39.28
N LEU A 162 2.71 14.77 -38.74
CA LEU A 162 3.42 15.57 -37.76
C LEU A 162 2.68 15.56 -36.44
N ALA A 163 3.39 15.35 -35.33
CA ALA A 163 2.82 15.51 -34.01
C ALA A 163 3.70 16.41 -33.14
N GLN A 164 3.06 17.28 -32.37
CA GLN A 164 3.72 18.08 -31.34
C GLN A 164 3.43 17.47 -29.98
N VAL A 165 4.49 17.13 -29.25
CA VAL A 165 4.45 16.48 -27.94
C VAL A 165 5.04 17.41 -26.89
N ASN A 166 4.22 17.69 -25.87
CA ASN A 166 4.63 18.44 -24.69
C ASN A 166 4.43 17.56 -23.45
N HIS A 167 5.47 17.48 -22.63
CA HIS A 167 5.44 16.72 -21.39
C HIS A 167 6.02 17.54 -20.25
N ILE A 168 5.18 17.88 -19.28
CA ILE A 168 5.43 18.75 -18.14
C ILE A 168 5.62 17.92 -16.85
N TYR A 169 4.94 16.77 -16.72
CA TYR A 169 4.80 16.03 -15.46
C TYR A 169 5.61 14.72 -15.43
N ARG A 170 6.67 14.69 -14.59
CA ARG A 170 7.66 13.62 -14.41
C ARG A 170 8.57 13.36 -15.63
N LYS A 171 9.62 12.55 -15.44
CA LYS A 171 10.49 12.11 -16.53
C LYS A 171 9.80 10.99 -17.31
N LYS A 172 9.62 11.18 -18.60
CA LYS A 172 9.17 10.14 -19.54
C LYS A 172 10.17 10.03 -20.69
N LYS A 173 10.33 8.83 -21.23
CA LYS A 173 11.18 8.60 -22.40
C LYS A 173 10.43 8.96 -23.68
N LEU A 174 11.20 9.40 -24.67
CA LEU A 174 10.71 9.54 -26.03
C LEU A 174 10.48 8.14 -26.62
N LEU A 175 9.25 7.84 -27.03
CA LEU A 175 8.87 6.58 -27.66
C LEU A 175 8.20 6.86 -29.01
N PRO A 176 8.50 6.06 -30.06
CA PRO A 176 7.77 6.12 -31.32
C PRO A 176 6.32 5.65 -31.12
N PRO A 177 5.36 6.20 -31.88
CA PRO A 177 4.01 5.69 -31.92
C PRO A 177 3.94 4.34 -32.64
N SER A 178 2.93 3.56 -32.30
CA SER A 178 2.58 2.31 -32.98
C SER A 178 1.28 2.46 -33.75
N PHE A 179 1.12 1.73 -34.84
CA PHE A 179 -0.15 1.64 -35.56
C PHE A 179 -0.82 0.28 -35.30
N MET A 180 -2.15 0.27 -35.26
CA MET A 180 -2.96 -0.94 -35.12
C MET A 180 -4.24 -0.85 -35.93
N HIS A 181 -4.79 -2.02 -36.22
CA HIS A 181 -6.10 -2.18 -36.84
C HIS A 181 -7.24 -1.74 -35.87
N PRO A 182 -8.30 -1.05 -36.33
CA PRO A 182 -9.40 -0.59 -35.46
C PRO A 182 -10.09 -1.70 -34.66
N LEU A 183 -10.31 -2.85 -35.30
CA LEU A 183 -10.88 -4.03 -34.61
C LEU A 183 -9.98 -4.52 -33.46
N GLN A 184 -8.66 -4.43 -33.61
CA GLN A 184 -7.73 -4.77 -32.53
C GLN A 184 -7.90 -3.81 -31.35
N VAL A 185 -8.05 -2.51 -31.62
CA VAL A 185 -8.29 -1.49 -30.59
C VAL A 185 -9.59 -1.76 -29.84
N GLY A 186 -10.69 -1.98 -30.57
CA GLY A 186 -11.98 -2.33 -29.98
C GLY A 186 -11.97 -3.61 -29.14
N LEU A 187 -11.12 -4.58 -29.49
CA LEU A 187 -10.91 -5.79 -28.68
C LEU A 187 -10.06 -5.50 -27.43
N THR A 188 -8.97 -4.75 -27.57
CA THR A 188 -8.08 -4.42 -26.43
C THR A 188 -8.72 -3.48 -25.40
N ASP A 189 -9.68 -2.66 -25.80
CA ASP A 189 -10.37 -1.74 -24.90
C ASP A 189 -11.50 -2.39 -24.11
N ASN A 190 -12.10 -3.45 -24.66
CA ASN A 190 -13.30 -4.08 -24.09
C ASN A 190 -13.06 -5.46 -23.50
N TYR A 191 -11.92 -6.09 -23.78
CA TYR A 191 -11.65 -7.48 -23.37
C TYR A 191 -10.28 -7.65 -22.72
N TYR A 192 -10.25 -8.40 -21.63
CA TYR A 192 -9.02 -8.90 -21.02
C TYR A 192 -8.66 -10.26 -21.61
N THR A 193 -7.38 -10.43 -21.96
CA THR A 193 -6.84 -11.71 -22.41
C THR A 193 -6.55 -12.63 -21.22
N ILE A 194 -6.39 -13.94 -21.48
CA ILE A 194 -5.92 -14.90 -20.46
C ILE A 194 -4.56 -14.48 -19.87
N GLU A 195 -3.71 -13.86 -20.69
CA GLU A 195 -2.40 -13.38 -20.25
C GLU A 195 -2.52 -12.17 -19.31
N ASP A 196 -3.49 -11.27 -19.54
CA ASP A 196 -3.81 -10.18 -18.62
C ASP A 196 -4.28 -10.73 -17.27
N ILE A 197 -5.16 -11.74 -17.28
CA ILE A 197 -5.64 -12.40 -16.06
C ILE A 197 -4.48 -13.03 -15.30
N LYS A 198 -3.60 -13.79 -15.98
CA LYS A 198 -2.39 -14.36 -15.35
C LYS A 198 -1.51 -13.29 -14.72
N ASN A 199 -1.42 -12.13 -15.36
CA ASN A 199 -0.67 -10.99 -14.83
C ASN A 199 -1.35 -10.33 -13.62
N PHE A 200 -2.68 -10.40 -13.50
CA PHE A 200 -3.42 -9.84 -12.36
C PHE A 200 -3.47 -10.74 -11.13
N ILE A 201 -3.46 -12.07 -11.28
CA ILE A 201 -3.55 -13.03 -10.18
C ILE A 201 -2.58 -12.72 -9.01
N PRO A 202 -1.28 -12.45 -9.23
CA PRO A 202 -0.36 -12.12 -8.14
C PRO A 202 -0.77 -10.88 -7.35
N TYR A 203 -1.36 -9.87 -8.00
CA TYR A 203 -1.82 -8.65 -7.32
C TYR A 203 -3.06 -8.90 -6.48
N PHE A 204 -4.02 -9.68 -6.97
CA PHE A 204 -5.19 -10.06 -6.20
C PHE A 204 -4.83 -10.89 -4.97
N LEU A 205 -3.95 -11.87 -5.13
CA LEU A 205 -3.46 -12.68 -4.01
C LEU A 205 -2.74 -11.81 -2.97
N PHE A 206 -1.86 -10.91 -3.42
CA PHE A 206 -1.14 -10.00 -2.55
C PHE A 206 -2.10 -9.09 -1.76
N ILE A 207 -2.99 -8.39 -2.45
CA ILE A 207 -3.91 -7.43 -1.82
C ILE A 207 -4.93 -8.13 -0.93
N GLY A 208 -5.45 -9.28 -1.37
CA GLY A 208 -6.33 -10.12 -0.56
C GLY A 208 -5.66 -10.58 0.73
N GLY A 209 -4.43 -11.10 0.63
CA GLY A 209 -3.63 -11.51 1.79
C GLY A 209 -3.34 -10.34 2.74
N MET A 210 -2.94 -9.19 2.21
CA MET A 210 -2.68 -7.99 3.00
C MET A 210 -3.94 -7.44 3.69
N MET A 211 -5.08 -7.41 3.00
CA MET A 211 -6.36 -6.98 3.57
C MET A 211 -6.82 -7.92 4.70
N LEU A 212 -6.62 -9.23 4.55
CA LEU A 212 -6.85 -10.18 5.64
C LEU A 212 -5.98 -9.84 6.86
N MET A 213 -4.72 -9.49 6.67
CA MET A 213 -3.82 -9.07 7.75
C MET A 213 -4.24 -7.74 8.40
N VAL A 214 -4.78 -6.79 7.62
CA VAL A 214 -5.36 -5.54 8.14
C VAL A 214 -6.56 -5.86 9.05
N PHE A 215 -7.52 -6.66 8.57
CA PHE A 215 -8.70 -7.03 9.36
C PHE A 215 -8.34 -7.84 10.60
N TYR A 216 -7.40 -8.78 10.47
CA TYR A 216 -6.89 -9.56 11.60
C TYR A 216 -6.26 -8.65 12.66
N SER A 217 -5.44 -7.69 12.25
CA SER A 217 -4.77 -6.75 13.17
C SER A 217 -5.78 -5.83 13.87
N PHE A 218 -6.78 -5.32 13.15
CA PHE A 218 -7.89 -4.58 13.77
C PHE A 218 -8.71 -5.45 14.73
N GLY A 219 -8.99 -6.71 14.37
CA GLY A 219 -9.68 -7.65 15.24
C GLY A 219 -8.97 -7.86 16.58
N ILE A 220 -7.65 -8.03 16.56
CA ILE A 220 -6.85 -8.13 17.79
C ILE A 220 -6.87 -6.82 18.57
N TYR A 221 -6.80 -5.66 17.89
CA TYR A 221 -6.91 -4.37 18.56
C TYR A 221 -8.22 -4.24 19.35
N PHE A 222 -9.36 -4.66 18.78
CA PHE A 222 -10.65 -4.61 19.49
C PHE A 222 -10.70 -5.54 20.70
N MET A 223 -10.04 -6.70 20.62
CA MET A 223 -10.01 -7.68 21.70
C MET A 223 -9.04 -7.30 22.84
N ASN A 224 -7.84 -6.85 22.49
CA ASN A 224 -6.76 -6.61 23.46
C ASN A 224 -6.62 -5.13 23.88
N ARG A 225 -7.20 -4.20 23.12
CA ARG A 225 -7.08 -2.73 23.29
C ARG A 225 -5.65 -2.18 23.28
N ASP A 226 -4.68 -2.98 22.82
CA ASP A 226 -3.29 -2.56 22.66
C ASP A 226 -3.12 -1.75 21.36
N LYS A 227 -2.74 -0.47 21.51
CA LYS A 227 -2.55 0.49 20.42
C LYS A 227 -1.52 0.02 19.38
N LEU A 228 -0.59 -0.87 19.74
CA LEU A 228 0.40 -1.42 18.81
C LEU A 228 -0.27 -2.06 17.57
N PHE A 229 -1.35 -2.81 17.76
CA PHE A 229 -2.07 -3.46 16.67
C PHE A 229 -2.78 -2.48 15.76
N ASN A 230 -3.25 -1.35 16.31
CA ASN A 230 -3.84 -0.29 15.50
C ASN A 230 -2.79 0.39 14.63
N PHE A 231 -1.60 0.72 15.18
CA PHE A 231 -0.51 1.28 14.39
C PHE A 231 -0.05 0.33 13.29
N TYR A 232 0.01 -0.98 13.58
CA TYR A 232 0.34 -1.99 12.59
C TYR A 232 -0.75 -2.09 11.49
N ALA A 233 -2.03 -2.08 11.86
CA ALA A 233 -3.13 -2.12 10.90
C ALA A 233 -3.15 -0.89 9.97
N VAL A 234 -2.88 0.30 10.52
CA VAL A 234 -2.74 1.54 9.73
C VAL A 234 -1.56 1.45 8.77
N TYR A 235 -0.40 0.96 9.24
CA TYR A 235 0.75 0.71 8.37
C TYR A 235 0.42 -0.23 7.21
N LEU A 236 -0.19 -1.39 7.51
CA LEU A 236 -0.59 -2.35 6.50
C LEU A 236 -1.59 -1.75 5.50
N LEU A 237 -2.55 -0.94 5.97
CA LEU A 237 -3.51 -0.27 5.12
C LEU A 237 -2.82 0.72 4.17
N MET A 238 -1.90 1.55 4.67
CA MET A 238 -1.11 2.45 3.80
C MET A 238 -0.29 1.66 2.77
N LEU A 239 0.28 0.53 3.18
CA LEU A 239 1.07 -0.32 2.30
C LEU A 239 0.22 -0.97 1.20
N VAL A 240 -1.00 -1.42 1.53
CA VAL A 240 -2.01 -1.88 0.54
C VAL A 240 -2.37 -0.76 -0.41
N LEU A 241 -2.64 0.43 0.11
CA LEU A 241 -3.00 1.59 -0.72
C LEU A 241 -1.86 2.02 -1.64
N TYR A 242 -0.60 1.88 -1.22
CA TYR A 242 0.57 2.21 -2.05
C TYR A 242 0.84 1.16 -3.14
N LEU A 243 0.96 -0.11 -2.76
CA LEU A 243 1.27 -1.18 -3.72
C LEU A 243 0.04 -1.55 -4.58
N GLY A 244 -1.16 -1.30 -4.06
CA GLY A 244 -2.44 -1.60 -4.72
C GLY A 244 -2.80 -0.68 -5.87
N VAL A 245 -2.23 0.54 -5.96
CA VAL A 245 -2.42 1.47 -7.09
C VAL A 245 -2.09 0.83 -8.43
N ARG A 246 -1.21 -0.17 -8.43
CA ARG A 246 -0.79 -0.87 -9.65
C ARG A 246 -1.81 -1.88 -10.16
N LEU A 247 -2.95 -2.08 -9.49
CA LEU A 247 -4.08 -2.85 -10.02
C LEU A 247 -4.80 -2.06 -11.11
N PRO A 248 -4.74 -2.48 -12.38
CA PRO A 248 -5.34 -1.72 -13.48
C PRO A 248 -6.87 -1.65 -13.36
N ILE A 249 -7.52 -2.69 -12.81
CA ILE A 249 -8.98 -2.78 -12.73
C ILE A 249 -9.58 -1.71 -11.79
N PHE A 250 -8.92 -1.43 -10.66
CA PHE A 250 -9.44 -0.47 -9.66
C PHE A 250 -8.94 0.95 -9.90
N PHE A 251 -7.63 1.09 -10.04
CA PHE A 251 -6.99 2.40 -10.09
C PHE A 251 -6.71 2.87 -11.52
N GLY A 252 -6.76 1.99 -12.51
CA GLY A 252 -6.60 2.36 -13.92
C GLY A 252 -7.61 3.44 -14.35
N PRO A 253 -8.94 3.22 -14.20
CA PRO A 253 -9.94 4.24 -14.56
C PRO A 253 -9.72 5.60 -13.86
N LEU A 254 -9.26 5.58 -12.61
CA LEU A 254 -8.94 6.79 -11.82
C LEU A 254 -7.66 7.48 -12.32
N GLU A 255 -6.60 6.72 -12.59
CA GLU A 255 -5.34 7.24 -13.16
C GLU A 255 -5.56 7.86 -14.53
N MET A 256 -6.49 7.32 -15.30
CA MET A 256 -6.89 7.85 -16.59
C MET A 256 -7.67 9.16 -16.47
N ARG A 257 -8.69 9.18 -15.61
CA ARG A 257 -9.56 10.37 -15.44
C ARG A 257 -8.81 11.52 -14.78
N HIS A 258 -7.94 11.21 -13.83
CA HIS A 258 -7.24 12.20 -13.02
C HIS A 258 -5.75 11.84 -12.85
N PRO A 259 -4.93 11.93 -13.92
CA PRO A 259 -3.54 11.48 -13.89
C PRO A 259 -2.65 12.31 -12.95
N VAL A 260 -2.89 13.62 -12.85
CA VAL A 260 -2.17 14.49 -11.91
C VAL A 260 -2.54 14.15 -10.46
N PHE A 261 -3.82 13.92 -10.19
CA PHE A 261 -4.29 13.48 -8.87
C PHE A 261 -3.70 12.13 -8.50
N MET A 262 -3.66 11.16 -9.43
CA MET A 262 -3.13 9.84 -9.15
C MET A 262 -1.60 9.82 -8.99
N GLY A 263 -0.89 10.69 -9.70
CA GLY A 263 0.53 10.97 -9.44
C GLY A 263 0.74 11.47 -8.01
N LEU A 264 0.02 12.52 -7.62
CA LEU A 264 0.05 13.07 -6.27
C LEU A 264 -0.35 12.02 -5.21
N TYR A 265 -1.44 11.28 -5.44
CA TYR A 265 -1.90 10.19 -4.57
C TYR A 265 -0.77 9.20 -4.29
N ASN A 266 -0.08 8.74 -5.34
CA ASN A 266 0.97 7.73 -5.21
C ASN A 266 2.16 8.23 -4.38
N ASP A 267 2.48 9.51 -4.47
CA ASP A 267 3.61 10.09 -3.74
C ASP A 267 3.23 10.42 -2.30
N LEU A 268 2.03 10.95 -2.09
CA LEU A 268 1.47 11.20 -0.77
C LEU A 268 1.32 9.90 0.03
N ILE A 269 0.80 8.84 -0.60
CA ILE A 269 0.61 7.55 0.07
C ILE A 269 1.97 6.90 0.39
N GLN A 270 3.00 7.10 -0.44
CA GLN A 270 4.36 6.65 -0.12
C GLN A 270 4.89 7.32 1.16
N VAL A 271 4.71 8.64 1.30
CA VAL A 271 5.09 9.36 2.53
C VAL A 271 4.27 8.88 3.73
N ALA A 272 2.97 8.62 3.53
CA ALA A 272 2.10 8.07 4.58
C ALA A 272 2.52 6.64 5.02
N VAL A 273 2.99 5.79 4.10
CA VAL A 273 3.60 4.50 4.43
C VAL A 273 4.81 4.69 5.33
N ASN A 274 5.70 5.63 5.01
CA ASN A 274 6.90 5.89 5.81
C ASN A 274 6.56 6.43 7.21
N ILE A 275 5.62 7.37 7.32
CA ILE A 275 5.17 7.88 8.62
C ILE A 275 4.53 6.76 9.46
N SER A 276 3.61 5.99 8.88
CA SER A 276 2.93 4.91 9.59
C SER A 276 3.88 3.79 10.01
N TYR A 277 4.87 3.44 9.17
CA TYR A 277 5.94 2.51 9.51
C TYR A 277 6.76 3.02 10.71
N LEU A 278 7.17 4.29 10.71
CA LEU A 278 7.95 4.86 11.82
C LEU A 278 7.18 4.86 13.15
N VAL A 279 5.88 5.18 13.11
CA VAL A 279 5.00 5.10 14.29
C VAL A 279 4.88 3.66 14.78
N PHE A 280 4.64 2.71 13.87
CA PHE A 280 4.59 1.29 14.17
C PHE A 280 5.91 0.81 14.79
N ALA A 281 7.05 1.06 14.15
CA ALA A 281 8.37 0.64 14.60
C ALA A 281 8.71 1.20 15.99
N ALA A 282 8.42 2.49 16.24
CA ALA A 282 8.61 3.10 17.54
C ALA A 282 7.77 2.42 18.64
N SER A 283 6.53 2.07 18.34
CA SER A 283 5.65 1.35 19.27
C SER A 283 6.09 -0.11 19.46
N PHE A 284 6.49 -0.79 18.38
CA PHE A 284 6.89 -2.19 18.36
C PHE A 284 8.15 -2.44 19.20
N LEU A 285 9.13 -1.53 19.07
CA LEU A 285 10.37 -1.55 19.86
C LEU A 285 10.22 -0.99 21.28
N ASN A 286 9.05 -0.45 21.64
CA ASN A 286 8.89 0.35 22.86
C ASN A 286 9.96 1.45 22.98
N ALA A 287 10.22 2.14 21.86
CA ALA A 287 11.41 2.98 21.67
C ALA A 287 11.54 4.09 22.72
N ARG A 288 10.43 4.59 23.28
CA ARG A 288 10.47 5.60 24.35
C ARG A 288 11.28 5.15 25.57
N LYS A 289 11.18 3.87 25.93
CA LYS A 289 11.88 3.30 27.09
C LYS A 289 13.22 2.67 26.68
N ASP A 290 13.21 1.88 25.62
CA ASP A 290 14.34 1.01 25.29
C ASP A 290 15.37 1.71 24.38
N PHE A 291 14.95 2.70 23.57
CA PHE A 291 15.77 3.43 22.60
C PHE A 291 15.44 4.95 22.57
N PRO A 292 15.64 5.70 23.66
CA PRO A 292 15.14 7.07 23.78
C PRO A 292 15.70 8.05 22.73
N LYS A 293 16.98 7.90 22.35
CA LYS A 293 17.60 8.70 21.28
C LYS A 293 16.92 8.45 19.93
N LEU A 294 16.67 7.18 19.61
CA LEU A 294 15.94 6.79 18.39
C LEU A 294 14.50 7.30 18.43
N HIS A 295 13.82 7.23 19.57
CA HIS A 295 12.46 7.75 19.69
C HIS A 295 12.37 9.25 19.37
N ILE A 296 13.34 10.05 19.84
CA ILE A 296 13.43 11.48 19.50
C ILE A 296 13.70 11.66 18.00
N ALA A 297 14.66 10.92 17.44
CA ALA A 297 14.97 10.98 16.01
C ALA A 297 13.76 10.62 15.13
N ILE A 298 13.01 9.58 15.49
CA ILE A 298 11.77 9.18 14.80
C ILE A 298 10.75 10.31 14.83
N ARG A 299 10.57 11.02 15.95
CA ARG A 299 9.63 12.15 16.02
C ARG A 299 10.02 13.29 15.07
N TYR A 300 11.30 13.64 15.00
CA TYR A 300 11.77 14.64 14.04
C TYR A 300 11.61 14.18 12.59
N ALA A 301 11.89 12.91 12.29
CA ALA A 301 11.68 12.33 10.98
C ALA A 301 10.21 12.39 10.56
N ILE A 302 9.27 12.03 11.45
CA ILE A 302 7.82 12.14 11.19
C ILE A 302 7.42 13.59 10.91
N GLY A 303 7.92 14.55 11.70
CA GLY A 303 7.66 15.97 11.48
C GLY A 303 8.17 16.47 10.12
N LEU A 304 9.38 16.07 9.74
CA LEU A 304 9.96 16.37 8.43
C LEU A 304 9.11 15.77 7.30
N LEU A 305 8.74 14.48 7.40
CA LEU A 305 7.91 13.80 6.40
C LEU A 305 6.53 14.46 6.25
N ALA A 306 5.89 14.83 7.37
CA ALA A 306 4.62 15.56 7.33
C ALA A 306 4.76 16.93 6.66
N GLY A 307 5.86 17.64 6.91
CA GLY A 307 6.20 18.89 6.23
C GLY A 307 6.41 18.70 4.72
N ILE A 308 7.13 17.64 4.32
CA ILE A 308 7.32 17.25 2.92
C ILE A 308 5.97 16.95 2.26
N MET A 309 5.11 16.20 2.94
CA MET A 309 3.77 15.85 2.46
C MET A 309 2.92 17.11 2.18
N ALA A 310 2.91 18.07 3.12
CA ALA A 310 2.21 19.35 2.93
C ALA A 310 2.81 20.17 1.78
N LEU A 311 4.15 20.21 1.69
CA LEU A 311 4.85 20.94 0.63
C LEU A 311 4.56 20.34 -0.76
N GLN A 312 4.46 19.02 -0.88
CA GLN A 312 4.08 18.34 -2.13
C GLN A 312 2.71 18.80 -2.62
N VAL A 313 1.70 18.85 -1.73
CA VAL A 313 0.36 19.33 -2.07
C VAL A 313 0.42 20.77 -2.59
N ILE A 314 1.12 21.65 -1.88
CA ILE A 314 1.26 23.06 -2.28
C ILE A 314 1.97 23.21 -3.64
N MET A 315 3.07 22.47 -3.86
CA MET A 315 3.82 22.52 -5.11
C MET A 315 2.98 22.09 -6.31
N VAL A 316 2.24 20.98 -6.18
CA VAL A 316 1.38 20.47 -7.26
C VAL A 316 0.21 21.42 -7.54
N LEU A 317 -0.44 21.96 -6.50
CA LEU A 317 -1.53 22.93 -6.67
C LEU A 317 -1.07 24.25 -7.32
N SER A 318 0.17 24.67 -7.08
CA SER A 318 0.72 25.91 -7.64
C SER A 318 0.99 25.87 -9.15
N VAL A 319 1.04 24.67 -9.76
CA VAL A 319 1.42 24.36 -11.16
C VAL A 319 2.84 24.83 -11.57
N LYS A 320 3.21 26.07 -11.28
CA LYS A 320 4.52 26.70 -11.55
C LYS A 320 5.69 25.92 -10.92
N TYR A 321 5.49 25.36 -9.73
CA TYR A 321 6.54 24.65 -8.99
C TYR A 321 6.42 23.12 -9.07
N ALA A 322 5.51 22.59 -9.91
CA ALA A 322 5.27 21.14 -10.00
C ALA A 322 6.52 20.33 -10.42
N TYR A 323 7.47 20.94 -11.13
CA TYR A 323 8.73 20.25 -11.49
C TYR A 323 9.68 20.04 -10.28
N LEU A 324 9.55 20.83 -9.21
CA LEU A 324 10.36 20.70 -7.99
C LEU A 324 9.91 19.52 -7.13
N GLU A 325 8.66 19.09 -7.27
CA GLU A 325 8.09 17.96 -6.52
C GLU A 325 8.91 16.69 -6.75
N SER A 326 9.37 16.44 -7.98
CA SER A 326 10.13 15.23 -8.28
C SER A 326 11.50 15.22 -7.60
N TYR A 327 12.10 16.39 -7.33
CA TYR A 327 13.31 16.48 -6.52
C TYR A 327 13.03 16.24 -5.04
N LEU A 328 11.90 16.75 -4.55
CA LEU A 328 11.47 16.58 -3.17
C LEU A 328 11.19 15.11 -2.84
N ILE A 329 10.58 14.35 -3.75
CA ILE A 329 10.37 12.90 -3.61
C ILE A 329 11.70 12.14 -3.58
N GLN A 330 12.67 12.53 -4.42
CA GLN A 330 13.98 11.88 -4.40
C GLN A 330 14.73 12.16 -3.10
N PHE A 331 14.67 13.41 -2.62
CA PHE A 331 15.21 13.77 -1.30
C PHE A 331 14.57 12.92 -0.19
N GLU A 332 13.24 12.79 -0.19
CA GLU A 332 12.50 11.98 0.77
C GLU A 332 12.96 10.52 0.77
N ARG A 333 13.11 9.91 -0.42
CA ARG A 333 13.61 8.53 -0.57
C ARG A 333 15.01 8.36 -0.01
N TYR A 334 15.94 9.24 -0.38
CA TYR A 334 17.33 9.15 0.11
C TYR A 334 17.42 9.40 1.62
N PHE A 335 16.65 10.37 2.13
CA PHE A 335 16.54 10.63 3.56
C PHE A 335 16.07 9.37 4.31
N MET A 336 15.00 8.72 3.83
CA MET A 336 14.47 7.52 4.47
C MET A 336 15.42 6.33 4.42
N ILE A 337 16.17 6.14 3.32
CA ILE A 337 17.20 5.10 3.23
C ILE A 337 18.30 5.34 4.26
N VAL A 338 18.85 6.56 4.31
CA VAL A 338 19.92 6.93 5.26
C VAL A 338 19.43 6.82 6.69
N PHE A 339 18.21 7.31 6.98
CA PHE A 339 17.58 7.22 8.29
C PHE A 339 17.39 5.76 8.73
N ALA A 340 16.88 4.89 7.83
CA ALA A 340 16.67 3.48 8.12
C ALA A 340 17.99 2.76 8.41
N LEU A 341 19.04 3.00 7.61
CA LEU A 341 20.36 2.42 7.84
C LEU A 341 20.95 2.86 9.18
N ALA A 342 20.90 4.16 9.49
CA ALA A 342 21.37 4.70 10.77
C ALA A 342 20.57 4.12 11.95
N ALA A 343 19.25 4.01 11.81
CA ALA A 343 18.38 3.40 12.81
C ALA A 343 18.73 1.92 13.02
N TYR A 344 18.96 1.13 11.97
CA TYR A 344 19.34 -0.27 12.08
C TYR A 344 20.68 -0.46 12.77
N VAL A 345 21.69 0.33 12.41
CA VAL A 345 23.00 0.29 13.09
C VAL A 345 22.82 0.62 14.57
N HIS A 346 22.07 1.67 14.89
CA HIS A 346 21.80 2.04 16.28
C HIS A 346 21.05 0.94 17.06
N ILE A 347 20.00 0.36 16.47
CA ILE A 347 19.21 -0.72 17.06
C ILE A 347 20.06 -1.97 17.28
N PHE A 348 20.89 -2.34 16.30
CA PHE A 348 21.76 -3.51 16.36
C PHE A 348 22.83 -3.37 17.43
N LEU A 349 23.49 -2.21 17.52
CA LEU A 349 24.51 -1.94 18.55
C LEU A 349 23.93 -1.85 19.96
N ASN A 350 22.64 -1.51 20.10
CA ASN A 350 21.97 -1.35 21.39
C ASN A 350 20.94 -2.46 21.65
N TYR A 351 21.18 -3.67 21.14
CA TYR A 351 20.23 -4.78 21.19
C TYR A 351 19.70 -5.05 22.63
N LYS A 352 18.38 -4.95 22.81
CA LYS A 352 17.71 -5.14 24.13
C LYS A 352 16.86 -6.40 24.22
N SER A 353 16.27 -6.88 23.11
CA SER A 353 15.28 -7.96 23.15
C SER A 353 15.17 -8.72 21.84
N ARG A 354 14.65 -9.96 21.91
CA ARG A 354 14.38 -10.79 20.72
C ARG A 354 13.35 -10.17 19.76
N VAL A 355 12.50 -9.26 20.24
CA VAL A 355 11.52 -8.53 19.42
C VAL A 355 12.23 -7.72 18.32
N VAL A 356 13.40 -7.16 18.63
CA VAL A 356 14.21 -6.36 17.70
C VAL A 356 14.54 -7.11 16.41
N PHE A 357 14.80 -8.42 16.52
CA PHE A 357 15.18 -9.25 15.37
C PHE A 357 14.08 -9.34 14.32
N PHE A 358 12.82 -9.43 14.75
CA PHE A 358 11.68 -9.44 13.82
C PHE A 358 11.59 -8.12 13.04
N LEU A 359 11.82 -6.98 13.70
CA LEU A 359 11.80 -5.69 13.01
C LEU A 359 12.93 -5.63 11.97
N LEU A 360 14.16 -5.98 12.36
CA LEU A 360 15.32 -5.92 11.46
C LEU A 360 15.14 -6.84 10.24
N ILE A 361 14.76 -8.10 10.45
CA ILE A 361 14.57 -9.06 9.35
C ILE A 361 13.43 -8.64 8.43
N GLY A 362 12.27 -8.29 8.98
CA GLY A 362 11.12 -7.92 8.15
C GLY A 362 11.48 -6.74 7.26
N SER A 363 12.16 -5.75 7.82
CA SER A 363 12.53 -4.54 7.08
C SER A 363 13.65 -4.78 6.05
N VAL A 364 14.52 -5.77 6.27
CA VAL A 364 15.49 -6.24 5.25
C VAL A 364 14.77 -6.89 4.07
N PHE A 365 13.71 -7.67 4.30
CA PHE A 365 12.91 -8.23 3.20
C PHE A 365 12.22 -7.14 2.37
N TYR A 366 11.65 -6.13 3.03
CA TYR A 366 11.03 -5.01 2.32
C TYR A 366 12.06 -4.23 1.49
N LEU A 367 13.20 -3.86 2.09
CA LEU A 367 14.27 -3.13 1.42
C LEU A 367 14.88 -3.94 0.26
N GLY A 368 15.16 -5.23 0.48
CA GLY A 368 15.67 -6.13 -0.55
C GLY A 368 14.68 -6.29 -1.71
N GLY A 369 13.39 -6.44 -1.42
CA GLY A 369 12.34 -6.48 -2.45
C GLY A 369 12.25 -5.17 -3.24
N GLY A 370 12.40 -4.02 -2.58
CA GLY A 370 12.45 -2.71 -3.24
C GLY A 370 13.66 -2.54 -4.16
N ILE A 371 14.86 -2.95 -3.71
CA ILE A 371 16.09 -2.92 -4.53
C ILE A 371 15.94 -3.85 -5.74
N MET A 372 15.42 -5.07 -5.53
CA MET A 372 15.22 -6.04 -6.61
C MET A 372 14.18 -5.55 -7.63
N ALA A 373 13.10 -4.91 -7.16
CA ALA A 373 12.11 -4.30 -8.04
C ALA A 373 12.69 -3.14 -8.86
N MET A 374 13.62 -2.37 -8.29
CA MET A 374 14.32 -1.30 -9.01
C MET A 374 15.29 -1.88 -10.06
N TYR A 375 16.08 -2.89 -9.72
CA TYR A 375 17.06 -3.49 -10.62
C TYR A 375 16.41 -4.26 -11.78
N LEU A 376 15.39 -5.07 -11.48
CA LEU A 376 14.66 -5.86 -12.47
C LEU A 376 13.50 -5.11 -13.12
N ASN A 377 13.22 -3.88 -12.69
CA ASN A 377 12.12 -3.05 -13.18
C ASN A 377 10.74 -3.74 -13.15
N HIS A 378 10.51 -4.57 -12.11
CA HIS A 378 9.27 -5.31 -11.92
C HIS A 378 8.80 -5.21 -10.47
N ILE A 379 7.61 -4.62 -10.27
CA ILE A 379 7.04 -4.36 -8.93
C ILE A 379 6.74 -5.65 -8.13
N LYS A 380 6.56 -6.79 -8.81
CA LYS A 380 6.27 -8.10 -8.20
C LYS A 380 7.32 -8.48 -7.14
N TYR A 381 8.58 -8.10 -7.32
CA TYR A 381 9.64 -8.35 -6.34
C TYR A 381 9.47 -7.53 -5.05
N MET A 382 8.97 -6.30 -5.14
CA MET A 382 8.65 -5.48 -3.97
C MET A 382 7.46 -6.05 -3.22
N MET A 383 6.44 -6.57 -3.93
CA MET A 383 5.30 -7.24 -3.33
C MET A 383 5.73 -8.50 -2.57
N LEU A 384 6.66 -9.30 -3.13
CA LEU A 384 7.23 -10.46 -2.44
C LEU A 384 7.98 -10.04 -1.17
N GLY A 385 8.83 -9.01 -1.24
CA GLY A 385 9.52 -8.45 -0.07
C GLY A 385 8.56 -7.95 1.02
N ALA A 386 7.52 -7.22 0.63
CA ALA A 386 6.46 -6.76 1.54
C ALA A 386 5.68 -7.93 2.16
N SER A 387 5.39 -8.99 1.39
CA SER A 387 4.72 -10.18 1.90
C SER A 387 5.54 -10.87 2.98
N MET A 388 6.85 -11.00 2.75
CA MET A 388 7.79 -11.59 3.72
C MET A 388 7.96 -10.69 4.96
N GLU A 389 8.00 -9.37 4.79
CA GLU A 389 8.01 -8.42 5.92
C GLU A 389 6.79 -8.62 6.81
N VAL A 390 5.58 -8.62 6.22
CA VAL A 390 4.32 -8.75 6.94
C VAL A 390 4.22 -10.09 7.65
N PHE A 391 4.71 -11.16 7.01
CA PHE A 391 4.84 -12.46 7.65
C PHE A 391 5.74 -12.40 8.89
N VAL A 392 6.95 -11.84 8.78
CA VAL A 392 7.90 -11.71 9.90
C VAL A 392 7.34 -10.82 11.01
N PHE A 393 6.70 -9.70 10.69
CA PHE A 393 6.07 -8.82 11.68
C PHE A 393 4.90 -9.51 12.37
N SER A 394 4.11 -10.32 11.68
CA SER A 394 3.04 -11.10 12.31
C SER A 394 3.56 -12.09 13.37
N LEU A 395 4.70 -12.74 13.11
CA LEU A 395 5.38 -13.59 14.08
C LEU A 395 5.90 -12.78 15.28
N GLY A 396 6.50 -11.61 15.01
CA GLY A 396 6.96 -10.69 16.04
C GLY A 396 5.83 -10.16 16.94
N MET A 397 4.67 -9.87 16.34
CA MET A 397 3.45 -9.46 17.05
C MET A 397 2.91 -10.60 17.93
N GLY A 398 2.88 -11.83 17.43
CA GLY A 398 2.51 -13.01 18.24
C GLY A 398 3.45 -13.21 19.43
N TYR A 399 4.75 -13.00 19.23
CA TYR A 399 5.74 -13.04 20.32
C TYR A 399 5.52 -11.93 21.37
N ARG A 400 5.15 -10.71 20.94
CA ARG A 400 4.79 -9.59 21.83
C ARG A 400 3.56 -9.89 22.68
N ILE A 401 2.52 -10.52 22.11
CA ILE A 401 1.35 -10.97 22.89
C ILE A 401 1.80 -11.92 24.00
N LYS A 402 2.58 -12.95 23.64
CA LYS A 402 3.07 -13.95 24.61
C LYS A 402 3.91 -13.34 25.73
N LEU A 403 4.72 -12.33 25.42
CA LEU A 403 5.46 -11.56 26.43
C LEU A 403 4.52 -10.80 27.37
N SER A 404 3.54 -10.09 26.82
CA SER A 404 2.57 -9.35 27.63
C SER A 404 1.73 -10.25 28.53
N GLU A 405 1.34 -11.44 28.05
CA GLU A 405 0.62 -12.42 28.86
C GLU A 405 1.47 -12.95 30.03
N LYS A 406 2.76 -13.22 29.78
CA LYS A 406 3.69 -13.63 30.85
C LYS A 406 3.87 -12.53 31.90
N ASP A 407 3.98 -11.28 31.48
CA ASP A 407 4.12 -10.15 32.41
C ASP A 407 2.84 -10.01 33.27
N LYS A 408 1.65 -10.17 32.67
CA LYS A 408 0.37 -10.17 33.41
C LYS A 408 0.29 -11.30 34.43
N GLN A 409 0.65 -12.52 34.04
CA GLN A 409 0.68 -13.68 34.95
C GLN A 409 1.68 -13.48 36.10
N GLY A 410 2.83 -12.86 35.81
CA GLY A 410 3.82 -12.51 36.83
C GLY A 410 3.25 -11.55 37.87
N ILE A 411 2.59 -10.47 37.42
CA ILE A 411 1.95 -9.50 38.30
C ILE A 411 0.83 -10.16 39.13
N GLU A 412 0.00 -10.99 38.51
CA GLU A 412 -1.08 -11.70 39.21
C GLU A 412 -0.55 -12.64 40.30
N ASN A 413 0.54 -13.36 40.02
CA ASN A 413 1.20 -14.20 41.00
C ASN A 413 1.77 -13.40 42.17
N GLU A 414 2.41 -12.25 41.91
CA GLU A 414 2.90 -11.37 42.97
C GLU A 414 1.76 -10.78 43.79
N MET A 415 0.66 -10.37 43.15
CA MET A 415 -0.55 -9.92 43.85
C MET A 415 -1.12 -11.03 44.76
N ASN A 416 -1.16 -12.28 44.29
CA ASN A 416 -1.62 -13.41 45.08
C ASN A 416 -0.69 -13.70 46.27
N LYS A 417 0.63 -13.58 46.10
CA LYS A 417 1.59 -13.69 47.21
C LYS A 417 1.41 -12.59 48.25
N VAL A 418 1.18 -11.35 47.82
CA VAL A 418 0.90 -10.23 48.71
C VAL A 418 -0.40 -10.45 49.49
N ARG A 419 -1.47 -10.91 48.81
CA ARG A 419 -2.74 -11.27 49.46
C ARG A 419 -2.57 -12.38 50.49
N LEU A 420 -1.85 -13.45 50.17
CA LEU A 420 -1.57 -14.54 51.11
C LEU A 420 -0.74 -14.07 52.31
N THR A 421 0.25 -13.21 52.10
CA THR A 421 1.05 -12.62 53.17
C THR A 421 0.19 -11.73 54.09
N ALA A 422 -0.68 -10.90 53.51
CA ALA A 422 -1.61 -10.08 54.28
C ALA A 422 -2.59 -10.93 55.10
N LEU A 423 -3.14 -12.00 54.50
CA LEU A 423 -4.01 -12.96 55.21
C LEU A 423 -3.28 -13.66 56.36
N ARG A 424 -2.03 -14.09 56.17
CA ARG A 424 -1.21 -14.66 57.24
C ARG A 424 -0.94 -13.64 58.35
N ALA A 425 -0.73 -12.37 58.03
CA ALA A 425 -0.54 -11.32 59.03
C ALA A 425 -1.82 -11.04 59.83
N GLN A 426 -3.02 -11.17 59.24
CA GLN A 426 -4.29 -11.10 59.97
C GLN A 426 -4.44 -12.26 60.97
N MET A 427 -3.93 -13.44 60.65
CA MET A 427 -3.85 -14.57 61.57
C MET A 427 -2.65 -14.43 62.51
N ASN A 428 -2.73 -13.56 63.52
CA ASN A 428 -1.65 -13.35 64.49
C ASN A 428 -1.21 -14.70 65.13
N PRO A 429 -0.01 -15.23 64.81
CA PRO A 429 0.39 -16.56 65.25
C PRO A 429 0.54 -16.65 66.76
N HIS A 430 0.93 -15.55 67.41
CA HIS A 430 1.02 -15.45 68.87
C HIS A 430 -0.37 -15.48 69.51
N PHE A 431 -1.38 -14.83 68.90
CA PHE A 431 -2.77 -14.93 69.35
C PHE A 431 -3.32 -16.34 69.24
N ILE A 432 -3.05 -17.03 68.12
CA ILE A 432 -3.44 -18.43 67.93
C ILE A 432 -2.76 -19.31 68.98
N PHE A 433 -1.46 -19.16 69.18
CA PHE A 433 -0.70 -19.91 70.18
C PHE A 433 -1.23 -19.68 71.60
N ASN A 434 -1.49 -18.42 71.98
CA ASN A 434 -2.04 -18.09 73.31
C ASN A 434 -3.43 -18.67 73.51
N SER A 435 -4.28 -18.61 72.49
CA SER A 435 -5.63 -19.18 72.53
C SER A 435 -5.59 -20.70 72.70
N LEU A 436 -4.70 -21.38 71.97
CA LEU A 436 -4.53 -22.84 72.08
C LEU A 436 -3.95 -23.26 73.44
N ASN A 437 -3.01 -22.50 73.99
CA ASN A 437 -2.47 -22.78 75.33
C ASN A 437 -3.52 -22.56 76.44
N ALA A 438 -4.37 -21.55 76.32
CA ALA A 438 -5.48 -21.35 77.25
C ALA A 438 -6.46 -22.54 77.21
N ILE A 439 -6.83 -23.01 76.01
CA ILE A 439 -7.67 -24.21 75.85
C ILE A 439 -6.99 -25.43 76.50
N ARG A 440 -5.70 -25.64 76.21
CA ARG A 440 -4.92 -26.75 76.78
C ARG A 440 -4.89 -26.71 78.32
N ALA A 441 -4.73 -25.53 78.92
CA ALA A 441 -4.75 -25.39 80.38
C ALA A 441 -6.09 -25.82 80.99
N TYR A 442 -7.21 -25.41 80.40
CA TYR A 442 -8.55 -25.85 80.86
C TYR A 442 -8.74 -27.37 80.74
N VAL A 443 -8.26 -27.97 79.65
CA VAL A 443 -8.29 -29.44 79.46
C VAL A 443 -7.47 -30.15 80.53
N ILE A 444 -6.25 -29.71 80.81
CA ILE A 444 -5.36 -30.33 81.82
C ILE A 444 -5.97 -30.19 83.23
N SER A 445 -6.61 -29.06 83.53
CA SER A 445 -7.30 -28.83 84.80
C SER A 445 -8.63 -29.58 84.96
N SER A 446 -9.01 -30.42 83.98
CA SER A 446 -10.29 -31.14 83.93
C SER A 446 -11.55 -30.25 83.91
N ASP A 447 -11.41 -28.95 83.62
CA ASP A 447 -12.52 -28.03 83.40
C ASP A 447 -12.98 -28.10 81.94
N THR A 448 -13.58 -29.23 81.59
CA THR A 448 -14.01 -29.57 80.22
C THR A 448 -15.06 -28.59 79.68
N ARG A 449 -15.87 -27.99 80.55
CA ARG A 449 -16.92 -27.04 80.18
C ARG A 449 -16.31 -25.72 79.71
N LYS A 450 -15.36 -25.15 80.46
CA LYS A 450 -14.65 -23.93 80.03
C LYS A 450 -13.76 -24.16 78.79
N ALA A 451 -13.12 -25.33 78.70
CA ALA A 451 -12.34 -25.69 77.51
C ALA A 451 -13.21 -25.68 76.23
N SER A 452 -14.41 -26.26 76.30
CA SER A 452 -15.36 -26.30 75.18
C SER A 452 -15.85 -24.90 74.78
N ASP A 453 -16.21 -24.05 75.75
CA ASP A 453 -16.64 -22.68 75.48
C ASP A 453 -15.55 -21.83 74.82
N TYR A 454 -14.30 -21.97 75.28
CA TYR A 454 -13.16 -21.25 74.70
C TYR A 454 -12.84 -21.74 73.29
N LEU A 455 -12.91 -23.05 73.03
CA LEU A 455 -12.74 -23.63 71.70
C LEU A 455 -13.82 -23.15 70.73
N ASN A 456 -15.07 -23.04 71.18
CA ASN A 456 -16.18 -22.50 70.38
C ASN A 456 -15.95 -21.02 70.02
N LYS A 457 -15.52 -20.20 70.99
CA LYS A 457 -15.18 -18.78 70.74
C LYS A 457 -14.00 -18.63 69.79
N PHE A 458 -12.94 -19.42 69.96
CA PHE A 458 -11.80 -19.44 69.06
C PHE A 458 -12.21 -19.86 67.63
N SER A 459 -12.98 -20.94 67.51
CA SER A 459 -13.50 -21.42 66.22
C SER A 459 -14.39 -20.38 65.53
N PHE A 460 -15.23 -19.67 66.29
CA PHE A 460 -16.06 -18.59 65.78
C PHE A 460 -15.21 -17.43 65.25
N LEU A 461 -14.21 -16.98 66.01
CA LEU A 461 -13.32 -15.89 65.62
C LEU A 461 -12.49 -16.24 64.38
N ILE A 462 -11.95 -17.46 64.28
CA ILE A 462 -11.22 -17.91 63.09
C ILE A 462 -12.14 -17.95 61.85
N ARG A 463 -13.38 -18.44 61.98
CA ARG A 463 -14.36 -18.39 60.89
C ARG A 463 -14.68 -16.94 60.49
N LEU A 464 -14.81 -16.05 61.46
CA LEU A 464 -15.08 -14.63 61.21
C LEU A 464 -13.93 -13.98 60.42
N ILE A 465 -12.68 -14.21 60.83
CA ILE A 465 -11.48 -13.70 60.13
C ILE A 465 -11.42 -14.24 58.69
N LEU A 466 -11.65 -15.55 58.50
CA LEU A 466 -11.66 -16.16 57.17
C LEU A 466 -12.82 -15.68 56.28
N GLN A 467 -14.00 -15.44 56.86
CA GLN A 467 -15.17 -14.91 56.14
C GLN A 467 -14.98 -13.45 55.73
N TYR A 468 -14.37 -12.62 56.56
CA TYR A 468 -14.05 -11.24 56.19
C TYR A 468 -12.94 -11.18 55.13
N SER A 469 -11.92 -12.04 55.22
CA SER A 469 -10.85 -12.09 54.21
C SER A 469 -11.29 -12.63 52.84
N SER A 470 -12.46 -13.28 52.72
CA SER A 470 -12.96 -13.85 51.46
C SER A 470 -14.04 -12.99 50.78
N LYS A 471 -14.42 -11.86 51.40
CA LYS A 471 -15.42 -10.92 50.91
C LYS A 471 -14.85 -9.71 50.15
N ASP A 472 -13.53 -9.54 50.16
CA ASP A 472 -12.75 -8.59 49.35
C ASP A 472 -11.94 -9.34 48.28
#